data_AF-A0A349A3X1-F1
#
_entry.id   AF-A0A349A3X1-F1
#
_cell.length_a   1.000
_cell.length_b   1.000
_cell.length_c   1.000
_cell.angle_alpha   90.00
_cell.angle_beta   90.00
_cell.angle_gamma   90.00
#
_symmetry.space_group_name_H-M   'P 1'
#
loop_
_entity.id
_entity.type
_entity.pdbx_description
1 polymer ?
#
loop_
_entity_poly.entity_id
_entity_poly.type
_entity_poly.pdbx_seq_one_letter_code
_entity_poly.pdbx_strand_id
1 'polypeptide(L)'
;MITVKPSLMMNLLVLLAMRLREFTLQVENLSLREIPGRLVAHLLHLSREQGDRDVVALNLSKARLANLLGAGPESPSRALGSLKRKGLVEEDGPRLRLLDRDRLEALAEMGKDAG
;
A
#
# COMPACT_ATOMS: atom_id res chain seq x y z
N MET A 1 -49.66 10.40 -13.08
CA MET A 1 -48.63 9.67 -13.87
C MET A 1 -47.34 10.45 -13.69
N ILE A 2 -46.39 10.05 -12.85
CA ILE A 2 -45.51 8.88 -13.02
C ILE A 2 -45.39 8.15 -11.68
N THR A 3 -45.99 6.96 -11.57
CA THR A 3 -45.85 6.10 -10.39
C THR A 3 -44.54 5.32 -10.52
N VAL A 4 -43.41 5.97 -10.27
CA VAL A 4 -42.11 5.28 -10.21
C VAL A 4 -42.15 4.39 -8.98
N LYS A 5 -42.23 3.07 -9.18
CA LYS A 5 -42.26 2.09 -8.08
C LYS A 5 -41.09 2.37 -7.12
N PRO A 6 -41.32 2.75 -5.84
CA PRO A 6 -40.26 3.12 -4.91
C PRO A 6 -39.21 2.02 -4.72
N SER A 7 -39.64 0.76 -4.83
CA SER A 7 -38.78 -0.42 -4.79
C SER A 7 -37.78 -0.50 -5.96
N LEU A 8 -38.16 0.00 -7.15
CA LEU A 8 -37.28 0.02 -8.31
C LEU A 8 -36.17 1.07 -8.17
N MET A 9 -36.50 2.26 -7.64
CA MET A 9 -35.51 3.30 -7.34
C MET A 9 -34.56 2.86 -6.23
N MET A 10 -35.04 2.19 -5.19
CA MET A 10 -34.15 1.67 -4.13
C MET A 10 -33.21 0.60 -4.63
N ASN A 11 -33.68 -0.33 -5.48
CA ASN A 11 -32.81 -1.34 -6.08
C ASN A 11 -31.73 -0.69 -6.97
N LEU A 12 -32.08 0.35 -7.72
CA LEU A 12 -31.12 1.09 -8.53
C LEU A 12 -30.08 1.82 -7.65
N LEU A 13 -30.51 2.42 -6.53
CA LEU A 13 -29.63 3.10 -5.58
C LEU A 13 -28.65 2.13 -4.91
N VAL A 14 -29.13 0.95 -4.50
CA VAL A 14 -28.30 -0.12 -3.93
C VAL A 14 -27.27 -0.60 -4.96
N LEU A 15 -27.70 -0.81 -6.21
CA LEU A 15 -26.81 -1.26 -7.28
C LEU A 15 -25.71 -0.23 -7.57
N LEU A 16 -26.06 1.06 -7.61
CA LEU A 16 -25.09 2.15 -7.78
C LEU A 16 -24.14 2.26 -6.58
N ALA A 17 -24.62 2.12 -5.35
CA ALA A 17 -23.77 2.13 -4.15
C ALA A 17 -22.79 0.95 -4.13
N MET A 18 -23.23 -0.23 -4.56
CA MET A 18 -22.36 -1.41 -4.73
C MET A 18 -21.30 -1.19 -5.81
N ARG A 19 -21.68 -0.64 -6.97
CA ARG A 19 -20.75 -0.32 -8.06
C ARG A 19 -19.73 0.74 -7.66
N LEU A 20 -20.16 1.76 -6.92
CA LEU A 20 -19.26 2.78 -6.39
C LEU A 20 -18.26 2.16 -5.41
N ARG A 21 -18.71 1.25 -4.54
CA ARG A 21 -17.84 0.51 -3.62
C ARG A 21 -16.86 -0.40 -4.36
N GLU A 22 -17.29 -1.10 -5.40
CA GLU A 22 -16.40 -1.88 -6.27
C GLU A 22 -15.34 -1.00 -6.93
N PHE A 23 -15.73 0.17 -7.43
CA PHE A 23 -14.80 1.11 -8.05
C PHE A 23 -13.79 1.66 -7.03
N THR A 24 -14.24 2.03 -5.84
CA THR A 24 -13.35 2.44 -4.74
C THR A 24 -12.38 1.32 -4.36
N LEU A 25 -12.83 0.07 -4.31
CA LEU A 25 -11.96 -1.08 -4.03
C LEU A 25 -10.95 -1.37 -5.16
N GLN A 26 -11.30 -1.08 -6.41
CA GLN A 26 -10.39 -1.20 -7.55
C GLN A 26 -9.33 -0.10 -7.53
N VAL A 27 -9.73 1.14 -7.23
CA VAL A 27 -8.81 2.27 -7.04
C VAL A 27 -7.90 2.03 -5.82
N GLU A 28 -8.45 1.52 -4.72
CA GLU A 28 -7.65 1.08 -3.57
C GLU A 28 -6.67 -0.02 -3.98
N ASN A 29 -7.06 -1.01 -4.78
CA ASN A 29 -6.15 -2.08 -5.21
C ASN A 29 -5.02 -1.59 -6.13
N LEU A 30 -5.29 -0.58 -6.96
CA LEU A 30 -4.27 0.09 -7.76
C LEU A 30 -3.29 0.83 -6.84
N SER A 31 -3.81 1.68 -5.94
CA SER A 31 -2.98 2.40 -4.97
C SER A 31 -2.23 1.47 -3.99
N LEU A 32 -2.85 0.37 -3.57
CA LEU A 32 -2.27 -0.67 -2.69
C LEU A 32 -1.20 -1.52 -3.38
N ARG A 33 -1.12 -1.54 -4.71
CA ARG A 33 0.02 -2.13 -5.44
C ARG A 33 1.19 -1.15 -5.54
N GLU A 34 0.90 0.15 -5.62
CA GLU A 34 1.92 1.20 -5.65
C GLU A 34 2.57 1.45 -4.29
N ILE A 35 1.80 1.38 -3.20
CA ILE A 35 2.30 1.65 -1.83
C ILE A 35 3.43 0.70 -1.38
N PRO A 36 3.36 -0.63 -1.60
CA PRO A 36 4.47 -1.54 -1.33
C PRO A 36 5.73 -1.18 -2.11
N GLY A 37 5.61 -0.83 -3.40
CA GLY A 37 6.76 -0.43 -4.22
C GLY A 37 7.39 0.86 -3.72
N ARG A 38 6.59 1.89 -3.43
CA ARG A 38 7.08 3.16 -2.85
C ARG A 38 7.67 2.97 -1.45
N LEU A 39 7.08 2.11 -0.63
CA LEU A 39 7.61 1.76 0.69
C LEU A 39 8.98 1.10 0.55
N VAL A 40 9.13 0.15 -0.38
CA VAL A 40 10.39 -0.55 -0.61
C VAL A 40 11.45 0.37 -1.21
N ALA A 41 11.08 1.23 -2.17
CA ALA A 41 11.98 2.26 -2.70
C ALA A 41 12.54 3.15 -1.58
N HIS A 42 11.70 3.50 -0.61
CA HIS A 42 12.14 4.30 0.52
C HIS A 42 13.00 3.52 1.52
N LEU A 43 12.69 2.24 1.78
CA LEU A 43 13.54 1.37 2.59
C LEU A 43 14.94 1.17 1.96
N LEU A 44 15.02 1.00 0.63
CA LEU A 44 16.27 0.91 -0.10
C LEU A 44 17.05 2.23 -0.06
N HIS A 45 16.37 3.37 -0.13
CA HIS A 45 16.99 4.68 0.04
C HIS A 45 17.60 4.85 1.44
N LEU A 46 16.83 4.53 2.49
CA LEU A 46 17.30 4.53 3.88
C LEU A 46 18.45 3.53 4.10
N SER A 47 18.42 2.36 3.46
CA SER A 47 19.51 1.39 3.50
C SER A 47 20.79 2.00 2.92
N ARG A 48 20.71 2.67 1.77
CA ARG A 48 21.84 3.38 1.14
C ARG A 48 22.39 4.50 2.05
N GLU A 49 21.52 5.30 2.66
CA GLU A 49 21.92 6.35 3.62
C GLU A 49 22.61 5.77 4.87
N GLN A 50 22.22 4.58 5.32
CA GLN A 50 22.79 3.90 6.49
C GLN A 50 24.03 3.04 6.16
N GLY A 51 24.58 3.16 4.95
CA GLY A 51 25.79 2.45 4.51
C GLY A 51 25.52 1.08 3.89
N ASP A 52 24.42 0.95 3.16
CA ASP A 52 24.05 -0.20 2.35
C ASP A 52 23.87 -1.51 3.15
N ARG A 53 23.21 -1.41 4.29
CA ARG A 53 22.98 -2.53 5.19
C ARG A 53 21.67 -3.24 4.88
N ASP A 54 21.66 -4.56 5.04
CA ASP A 54 20.45 -5.39 5.01
C ASP A 54 19.52 -5.14 6.20
N VAL A 55 19.91 -4.27 7.13
CA VAL A 55 19.10 -3.86 8.29
C VAL A 55 18.94 -2.35 8.25
N VAL A 56 17.69 -1.91 8.16
CA VAL A 56 17.31 -0.50 8.11
C VAL A 56 16.62 -0.11 9.41
N ALA A 57 17.13 0.91 10.09
CA ALA A 57 16.45 1.45 11.26
C ALA A 57 15.27 2.34 10.80
N LEU A 58 14.05 1.91 11.12
CA LEU A 58 12.84 2.68 10.84
C LEU A 58 12.64 3.69 11.97
N ASN A 59 13.42 4.78 11.91
CA ASN A 59 13.32 5.90 12.86
C ASN A 59 12.03 6.73 12.68
N LEU A 60 11.08 6.25 11.87
CA LEU A 60 9.86 6.94 11.51
C LEU A 60 8.65 6.16 12.04
N SER A 61 7.72 6.88 12.67
CA SER A 61 6.44 6.31 13.06
C SER A 61 5.62 5.90 11.83
N LYS A 62 4.76 4.89 11.98
CA LYS A 62 3.86 4.42 10.91
C LYS A 62 2.98 5.54 10.32
N ALA A 63 2.65 6.55 11.12
CA ALA A 63 1.95 7.75 10.67
C ALA A 63 2.78 8.64 9.74
N ARG A 64 4.10 8.78 9.98
CA ARG A 64 4.97 9.55 9.09
C ARG A 64 5.22 8.82 7.77
N LEU A 65 5.33 7.48 7.82
CA LEU A 65 5.36 6.63 6.63
C LEU A 65 4.08 6.79 5.77
N ALA A 66 2.91 6.86 6.40
CA ALA A 66 1.64 7.06 5.70
C ALA A 66 1.61 8.39 4.93
N ASN A 67 1.98 9.48 5.62
CA ASN A 67 2.07 10.80 4.99
C ASN A 67 3.06 10.83 3.83
N LEU A 68 4.21 10.18 3.98
CA LEU A 68 5.22 10.13 2.93
C LEU A 68 4.78 9.32 1.71
N LEU A 69 4.05 8.24 1.93
CA LEU A 69 3.53 7.36 0.88
C LEU A 69 2.26 7.93 0.21
N GLY A 70 1.78 9.10 0.65
CA GLY A 70 0.55 9.71 0.16
C GLY A 70 -0.69 8.85 0.43
N ALA A 71 -0.63 8.00 1.46
CA ALA A 71 -1.63 6.98 1.72
C ALA A 71 -2.22 7.14 3.13
N GLY A 72 -3.41 6.58 3.35
CA GLY A 72 -4.01 6.57 4.68
C GLY A 72 -3.13 5.84 5.72
N PRO A 73 -3.29 6.15 7.03
CA PRO A 73 -2.49 5.58 8.11
C PRO A 73 -2.52 4.04 8.18
N GLU A 74 -3.58 3.43 7.64
CA GLU A 74 -3.81 1.98 7.55
C GLU A 74 -2.92 1.30 6.48
N SER A 75 -2.56 2.02 5.42
CA SER A 75 -1.95 1.42 4.22
C SER A 75 -0.49 0.98 4.39
N PRO A 76 0.41 1.73 5.04
CA PRO A 76 1.79 1.27 5.27
C PRO A 76 1.84 0.00 6.13
N SER A 77 0.96 -0.10 7.12
CA SER A 77 0.84 -1.29 7.98
C SER A 77 0.43 -2.52 7.16
N ARG A 78 -0.54 -2.36 6.24
CA ARG A 78 -0.95 -3.44 5.33
C ARG A 78 0.14 -3.81 4.33
N ALA A 79 0.82 -2.83 3.74
CA ALA A 79 1.92 -3.04 2.81
C ALA A 79 3.08 -3.78 3.49
N LEU A 80 3.50 -3.32 4.67
CA LEU A 80 4.53 -3.97 5.48
C LEU A 80 4.13 -5.41 5.85
N GLY A 81 2.87 -5.61 6.27
CA GLY A 81 2.34 -6.94 6.52
C GLY A 81 2.37 -7.85 5.28
N SER A 82 2.12 -7.30 4.09
CA SER A 82 2.23 -8.06 2.84
C SER A 82 3.68 -8.39 2.48
N LEU A 83 4.63 -7.49 2.72
CA LEU A 83 6.06 -7.75 2.48
C LEU A 83 6.58 -8.84 3.42
N LYS A 84 6.16 -8.81 4.70
CA LYS A 84 6.45 -9.88 5.67
C LYS A 84 5.88 -11.22 5.23
N ARG A 85 4.60 -11.27 4.83
CA ARG A 85 3.98 -12.53 4.34
C ARG A 85 4.68 -13.10 3.11
N LYS A 86 5.27 -12.24 2.28
CA LYS A 86 6.06 -12.64 1.11
C LYS A 86 7.50 -13.04 1.47
N GLY A 87 7.90 -12.93 2.74
CA GLY A 87 9.27 -13.24 3.19
C GLY A 87 10.33 -12.27 2.67
N LEU A 88 9.93 -11.06 2.27
CA LEU A 88 10.84 -10.07 1.69
C LEU A 88 11.49 -9.19 2.74
N VAL A 89 10.77 -8.98 3.84
CA VAL A 89 11.24 -8.18 4.97
C VAL A 89 10.85 -8.84 6.29
N GLU A 90 11.68 -8.64 7.30
CA GLU A 90 11.45 -9.08 8.67
C GLU A 90 11.55 -7.87 9.60
N GLU A 91 10.68 -7.79 10.61
CA GLU A 91 10.72 -6.69 11.58
C GLU A 91 11.44 -7.18 12.83
N ASP A 92 12.55 -6.51 13.13
CA ASP A 92 13.41 -6.74 14.29
C ASP A 92 13.27 -5.54 15.24
N GLY A 93 12.11 -5.49 15.92
CA GLY A 93 11.74 -4.39 16.80
C GLY A 93 11.67 -3.04 16.07
N PRO A 94 12.54 -2.05 16.40
CA PRO A 94 12.60 -0.76 15.71
C PRO A 94 13.34 -0.82 14.36
N ARG A 95 13.91 -1.97 14.00
CA ARG A 95 14.67 -2.18 12.76
C ARG A 95 13.92 -3.11 11.85
N LEU A 96 14.23 -3.01 10.57
CA LEU A 96 13.62 -3.81 9.53
C LEU A 96 14.72 -4.44 8.69
N ARG A 97 14.73 -5.76 8.64
CA ARG A 97 15.70 -6.56 7.91
C ARG A 97 15.17 -6.89 6.53
N LEU A 98 15.94 -6.52 5.52
CA LEU A 98 15.72 -6.82 4.11
C LEU A 98 16.22 -8.25 3.88
N LEU A 99 15.33 -9.18 3.54
CA LEU A 99 15.68 -10.59 3.35
C LEU A 99 16.06 -10.90 1.90
N ASP A 100 15.41 -10.23 0.96
CA ASP A 100 15.55 -10.50 -0.48
C ASP A 100 15.64 -9.17 -1.24
N ARG A 101 16.88 -8.70 -1.43
CA ARG A 101 17.17 -7.37 -1.97
C ARG A 101 16.78 -7.26 -3.44
N ASP A 102 17.03 -8.29 -4.24
CA ASP A 102 16.71 -8.32 -5.66
C ASP A 102 15.20 -8.20 -5.91
N ARG A 103 14.39 -8.95 -5.14
CA ARG A 103 12.93 -8.84 -5.24
C ARG A 103 12.41 -7.51 -4.73
N LEU A 104 13.05 -6.93 -3.72
CA LEU A 104 12.71 -5.61 -3.22
C LEU A 104 13.01 -4.53 -4.26
N GLU A 105 14.16 -4.58 -4.93
CA GLU A 105 14.48 -3.68 -6.03
C GLU A 105 13.49 -3.82 -7.20
N ALA A 106 13.13 -5.05 -7.58
CA ALA A 106 12.10 -5.27 -8.59
C ALA A 106 10.74 -4.67 -8.20
N LEU A 107 10.34 -4.76 -6.93
CA LEU A 107 9.12 -4.14 -6.42
C LEU A 107 9.21 -2.61 -6.39
N ALA A 108 10.38 -2.05 -6.10
CA ALA A 108 10.62 -0.61 -6.11
C ALA A 108 10.50 -0.03 -7.51
N GLU A 109 11.06 -0.71 -8.53
CA GLU A 109 10.96 -0.30 -9.93
C GLU A 109 9.52 -0.43 -10.47
N MET A 110 8.83 -1.53 -10.17
CA MET A 110 7.40 -1.67 -10.51
C MET A 110 6.51 -0.57 -9.90
N GLY A 111 6.91 -0.01 -8.74
CA GLY A 111 6.20 1.09 -8.09
C GLY A 111 6.50 2.47 -8.68
N LYS A 112 7.57 2.63 -9.47
CA LYS A 112 7.91 3.87 -10.17
C LYS A 112 7.22 4.01 -11.53
N ASP A 113 7.02 2.89 -12.24
CA ASP A 113 6.47 2.88 -13.61
C ASP A 113 4.96 3.17 -13.69
N ALA A 114 4.27 3.31 -12.55
CA ALA A 114 2.83 3.59 -12.48
C ALA A 114 2.49 5.07 -12.17
N GLY A 115 3.51 5.95 -12.08
CA GLY A 115 3.37 7.38 -11.79
C GLY A 115 3.19 8.26 -13.02
#